data_AF-A0A7J5EZ14-F1
#
_entry.id   AF-A0A7J5EZ14-F1
#
_cell.length_a   1.000
_cell.length_b   1.000
_cell.length_c   1.000
_cell.angle_alpha   90.00
_cell.angle_beta   90.00
_cell.angle_gamma   90.00
#
_symmetry.space_group_name_H-M   'P 1'
#
loop_
_entity.id
_entity.type
_entity.pdbx_description
1 polymer ?
#
loop_
_entity_poly.entity_id
_entity_poly.type
_entity_poly.pdbx_seq_one_letter_code
_entity_poly.pdbx_strand_id
1 'polypeptide(L)'
;MSQRTAEYMRLNPPATVADVDTAERQLAIKLPEPFRNFLLHANGGEGLSNDRGYVILWRADELAPRNAEYEVNLLAPGFVVFGTNGGGEAYCFDCRAGSQQVWALPFIGMEPGAARARAASFAHFIAPLLALVKDEPE
;
A
#
# COMPACT_ATOMS: atom_id res chain seq x y z
N MET A 1 -19.66 10.46 27.36
CA MET A 1 -18.87 11.24 26.39
C MET A 1 -18.03 10.25 25.61
N SER A 2 -18.44 9.89 24.40
CA SER A 2 -17.66 8.99 23.55
C SER A 2 -16.45 9.78 23.06
N GLN A 3 -15.25 9.40 23.47
CA GLN A 3 -14.03 9.91 22.86
C GLN A 3 -14.10 9.50 21.39
N ARG A 4 -14.28 10.45 20.47
CA ARG A 4 -14.06 10.21 19.04
C ARG A 4 -12.60 9.78 18.94
N THR A 5 -12.34 8.49 18.74
CA THR A 5 -11.03 7.98 18.39
C THR A 5 -10.61 8.75 17.14
N ALA A 6 -9.63 9.65 17.27
CA ALA A 6 -9.24 10.47 16.15
C ALA A 6 -8.74 9.56 15.01
N GLU A 7 -9.40 9.67 13.87
CA GLU A 7 -9.09 8.99 12.62
C GLU A 7 -7.99 9.80 11.94
N TYR A 8 -6.79 9.24 11.82
CA TYR A 8 -5.71 9.90 11.11
C TYR A 8 -4.75 8.88 10.51
N MET A 9 -4.28 9.17 9.30
CA MET A 9 -3.08 8.59 8.74
C MET A 9 -1.88 9.39 9.20
N ARG A 10 -0.93 8.73 9.86
CA ARG A 10 0.40 9.28 10.09
C ARG A 10 1.28 8.93 8.89
N LEU A 11 1.57 9.95 8.08
CA LEU A 11 2.43 9.83 6.91
C LEU A 11 3.91 9.90 7.31
N ASN A 12 4.73 9.13 6.61
CA ASN A 12 6.18 9.24 6.73
C ASN A 12 6.71 10.42 5.88
N PRO A 13 7.91 10.93 6.18
CA PRO A 13 8.59 11.86 5.27
C PRO A 13 8.70 11.29 3.84
N PRO A 14 8.74 12.16 2.82
CA PRO A 14 8.91 11.77 1.41
C PRO A 14 10.06 10.78 1.18
N ALA A 15 9.87 9.84 0.26
CA ALA A 15 10.96 9.03 -0.27
C ALA A 15 11.79 9.85 -1.26
N THR A 16 13.06 9.51 -1.44
CA THR A 16 13.82 10.04 -2.58
C THR A 16 13.48 9.28 -3.85
N VAL A 17 13.73 9.90 -5.01
CA VAL A 17 13.64 9.22 -6.31
C VAL A 17 14.54 7.98 -6.34
N ALA A 18 15.72 8.04 -5.73
CA ALA A 18 16.64 6.92 -5.67
C ALA A 18 16.10 5.73 -4.87
N ASP A 19 15.36 5.98 -3.78
CA ASP A 19 14.71 4.93 -2.98
C ASP A 19 13.64 4.20 -3.80
N VAL A 20 12.77 4.98 -4.46
CA VAL A 20 11.68 4.40 -5.26
C VAL A 20 12.22 3.66 -6.49
N ASP A 21 13.21 4.22 -7.18
CA ASP A 21 13.85 3.55 -8.31
C ASP A 21 14.60 2.28 -7.86
N THR A 22 15.14 2.26 -6.64
CA THR A 22 15.75 1.05 -6.07
C THR A 22 14.71 -0.02 -5.79
N ALA A 23 13.57 0.35 -5.22
CA ALA A 23 12.46 -0.58 -4.99
C ALA A 23 11.96 -1.19 -6.31
N GLU A 24 11.75 -0.39 -7.36
CA GLU A 24 11.35 -0.87 -8.70
C GLU A 24 12.38 -1.85 -9.29
N ARG A 25 13.68 -1.54 -9.17
CA ARG A 25 14.75 -2.43 -9.63
C ARG A 25 14.77 -3.76 -8.88
N GLN A 26 14.64 -3.71 -7.55
CA GLN A 26 14.66 -4.91 -6.71
C GLN A 26 13.43 -5.80 -6.93
N LEU A 27 12.27 -5.20 -7.16
CA LEU A 27 11.03 -5.90 -7.50
C LEU A 27 11.00 -6.38 -8.96
N ALA A 28 11.91 -5.89 -9.81
CA ALA A 28 11.88 -6.05 -11.27
C ALA A 28 10.54 -5.65 -11.91
N ILE A 29 9.87 -4.64 -11.34
CA ILE A 29 8.52 -4.18 -11.73
C ILE A 29 8.48 -2.66 -11.70
N LYS A 30 7.73 -2.08 -12.65
CA LYS A 30 7.35 -0.66 -12.59
C LYS A 30 6.12 -0.48 -11.73
N LEU A 31 6.24 0.36 -10.70
CA LEU A 31 5.12 0.66 -9.83
C LEU A 31 4.09 1.53 -10.57
N PRO A 32 2.79 1.37 -10.29
CA PRO A 32 1.79 2.29 -10.84
C PRO A 32 2.13 3.74 -10.49
N GLU A 33 2.07 4.62 -11.48
CA GLU A 33 2.47 6.03 -11.35
C GLU A 33 1.82 6.75 -10.14
N PRO A 34 0.51 6.59 -9.84
CA PRO A 34 -0.07 7.22 -8.66
C PRO A 34 0.55 6.75 -7.33
N PHE A 35 0.97 5.47 -7.25
CA PHE A 35 1.63 4.95 -6.05
C PHE A 35 3.07 5.42 -5.95
N ARG A 36 3.79 5.46 -7.07
CA ARG A 36 5.13 6.07 -7.14
C ARG A 36 5.09 7.52 -6.67
N ASN A 37 4.15 8.32 -7.19
CA ASN A 37 3.99 9.72 -6.80
C ASN A 37 3.61 9.87 -5.32
N PHE A 38 2.80 8.94 -4.80
CA PHE A 38 2.50 8.90 -3.37
C PHE A 38 3.77 8.68 -2.53
N LEU A 39 4.63 7.71 -2.85
CA LEU A 39 5.87 7.47 -2.10
C LEU A 39 6.80 8.70 -2.09
N LEU A 40 6.86 9.44 -3.21
CA LEU A 40 7.64 10.67 -3.33
C LEU A 40 7.03 11.87 -2.58
N HIS A 41 5.77 11.77 -2.16
CA HIS A 41 5.11 12.77 -1.31
C HIS A 41 5.08 12.34 0.16
N ALA A 42 4.87 11.05 0.42
CA ALA A 42 4.83 10.42 1.72
C ALA A 42 5.28 8.97 1.58
N ASN A 43 6.41 8.60 2.18
CA ASN A 43 7.00 7.27 2.03
C ASN A 43 6.26 6.20 2.84
N GLY A 44 5.01 5.92 2.48
CA GLY A 44 4.13 5.11 3.29
C GLY A 44 3.57 5.86 4.50
N GLY A 45 3.02 5.10 5.43
CA GLY A 45 2.34 5.63 6.61
C GLY A 45 1.36 4.62 7.18
N GLU A 46 0.81 4.92 8.35
CA GLU A 46 -0.14 4.02 9.02
C GLU A 46 -1.24 4.80 9.72
N GLY A 47 -2.42 4.18 9.87
CA GLY A 47 -3.54 4.86 10.52
C GLY A 47 -4.87 4.14 10.41
N LEU A 48 -5.89 4.76 10.99
CA LEU A 48 -7.27 4.28 10.96
C LEU A 48 -8.10 5.01 9.90
N SER A 49 -8.99 4.28 9.26
CA SER A 49 -9.99 4.77 8.31
C SER A 49 -11.34 4.15 8.57
N ASN A 50 -12.39 4.95 8.50
CA ASN A 50 -13.77 4.50 8.76
C ASN A 50 -14.22 3.35 7.86
N ASP A 51 -13.87 3.42 6.57
CA ASP A 51 -14.35 2.44 5.60
C ASP A 51 -13.37 1.28 5.38
N ARG A 52 -12.12 1.44 5.83
CA ARG A 52 -11.03 0.50 5.54
C ARG A 52 -10.39 -0.14 6.78
N GLY A 53 -10.73 0.33 7.98
CA GLY A 53 -10.09 -0.10 9.22
C GLY A 53 -8.66 0.43 9.35
N TYR A 54 -7.82 -0.32 10.04
CA TYR A 54 -6.39 0.00 10.12
C TYR A 54 -5.71 -0.25 8.78
N VAL A 55 -4.80 0.63 8.38
CA VAL A 55 -4.02 0.51 7.15
C VAL A 55 -2.57 0.83 7.45
N ILE A 56 -1.67 -0.01 6.94
CA ILE A 56 -0.24 0.21 6.90
C ILE A 56 0.19 0.22 5.44
N LEU A 57 0.82 1.31 5.00
CA LEU A 57 1.44 1.46 3.69
C LEU A 57 2.94 1.42 3.89
N TRP A 58 3.60 0.48 3.21
CA TRP A 58 5.01 0.24 3.37
C TRP A 58 5.85 1.32 2.69
N ARG A 59 7.00 1.61 3.29
CA ARG A 59 8.03 2.46 2.68
C ARG A 59 8.61 1.78 1.43
N ALA A 60 9.19 2.58 0.54
CA ALA A 60 9.85 2.10 -0.67
C ALA A 60 10.90 1.02 -0.39
N ASP A 61 11.73 1.22 0.64
CA ASP A 61 12.78 0.28 1.05
C ASP A 61 12.26 -0.99 1.72
N GLU A 62 11.00 -1.00 2.14
CA GLU A 62 10.33 -2.18 2.69
C GLU A 62 9.65 -3.03 1.60
N LEU A 63 9.38 -2.49 0.42
CA LEU A 63 8.58 -3.18 -0.61
C LEU A 63 9.24 -4.49 -1.05
N ALA A 64 10.49 -4.44 -1.50
CA ALA A 64 11.20 -5.62 -1.96
C ALA A 64 11.41 -6.67 -0.85
N PRO A 65 11.96 -6.34 0.34
CA PRO A 65 12.19 -7.34 1.38
C PRO A 65 10.89 -7.96 1.87
N ARG A 66 9.80 -7.20 2.04
CA ARG A 66 8.52 -7.76 2.48
C ARG A 66 7.87 -8.64 1.42
N ASN A 67 7.93 -8.28 0.14
CA ASN A 67 7.41 -9.16 -0.92
C ASN A 67 8.20 -10.47 -1.01
N ALA A 68 9.50 -10.45 -0.69
CA ALA A 68 10.31 -11.66 -0.57
C ALA A 68 9.96 -12.48 0.68
N GLU A 69 9.81 -11.83 1.84
CA GLU A 69 9.46 -12.46 3.12
C GLU A 69 8.10 -13.18 3.06
N TYR A 70 7.11 -12.57 2.40
CA TYR A 70 5.79 -13.17 2.19
C TYR A 70 5.73 -14.08 0.96
N GLU A 71 6.86 -14.36 0.31
CA GLU A 71 6.96 -15.23 -0.86
C GLU A 71 5.97 -14.86 -1.98
N VAL A 72 5.65 -13.56 -2.14
CA VAL A 72 4.58 -13.09 -3.02
C VAL A 72 4.82 -13.51 -4.46
N ASN A 73 6.08 -13.48 -4.92
CA ASN A 73 6.41 -13.90 -6.27
C ASN A 73 6.21 -15.41 -6.51
N LEU A 74 6.30 -16.24 -5.46
CA LEU A 74 6.03 -17.67 -5.54
C LEU A 74 4.52 -17.95 -5.45
N LEU A 75 3.85 -17.33 -4.49
CA LEU A 75 2.46 -17.60 -4.13
C LEU A 75 1.47 -16.90 -5.06
N ALA A 76 1.74 -15.65 -5.43
CA ALA A 76 0.91 -14.85 -6.32
C ALA A 76 1.76 -14.16 -7.42
N PRO A 77 2.31 -14.92 -8.38
CA PRO A 77 3.21 -14.38 -9.40
C PRO A 77 2.62 -13.19 -10.16
N GLY A 78 3.38 -12.10 -10.22
CA GLY A 78 3.01 -10.85 -10.89
C GLY A 78 2.21 -9.86 -10.03
N PHE A 79 1.84 -10.24 -8.80
CA PHE A 79 1.37 -9.29 -7.81
C PHE A 79 2.53 -8.66 -7.04
N VAL A 80 2.32 -7.40 -6.62
CA VAL A 80 3.22 -6.70 -5.68
C VAL A 80 2.38 -6.19 -4.54
N VAL A 81 2.69 -6.64 -3.32
CA VAL A 81 2.09 -6.14 -2.09
C VAL A 81 2.76 -4.83 -1.69
N PHE A 82 1.97 -3.84 -1.30
CA PHE A 82 2.45 -2.52 -0.90
C PHE A 82 1.98 -2.08 0.49
N GLY A 83 1.18 -2.91 1.16
CA GLY A 83 0.63 -2.59 2.47
C GLY A 83 -0.28 -3.68 3.00
N THR A 84 -0.88 -3.44 4.16
CA THR A 84 -1.74 -4.39 4.86
C THR A 84 -2.79 -3.66 5.69
N ASN A 85 -3.85 -4.36 6.09
CA ASN A 85 -4.78 -3.90 7.12
C ASN A 85 -4.29 -4.13 8.57
N GLY A 86 -3.04 -4.58 8.76
CA GLY A 86 -2.48 -4.95 10.06
C GLY A 86 -2.99 -6.29 10.61
N GLY A 87 -3.76 -7.03 9.81
CA GLY A 87 -4.28 -8.35 10.12
C GLY A 87 -3.97 -9.35 9.00
N GLY A 88 -4.98 -10.07 8.54
CA GLY A 88 -4.81 -11.17 7.59
C GLY A 88 -4.75 -10.78 6.11
N GLU A 89 -4.86 -9.50 5.75
CA GLU A 89 -4.93 -9.08 4.34
C GLU A 89 -3.78 -8.13 3.94
N ALA A 90 -3.28 -8.37 2.74
CA ALA A 90 -2.28 -7.60 2.03
C ALA A 90 -2.93 -6.80 0.89
N TYR A 91 -2.62 -5.51 0.77
CA TYR A 91 -3.01 -4.69 -0.39
C TYR A 91 -1.96 -4.80 -1.48
N CYS A 92 -2.38 -5.01 -2.72
CA CYS A 92 -1.48 -5.28 -3.83
C CYS A 92 -1.94 -4.72 -5.17
N PHE A 93 -1.00 -4.64 -6.11
CA PHE A 93 -1.25 -4.41 -7.52
C PHE A 93 -1.09 -5.71 -8.31
N ASP A 94 -1.87 -5.89 -9.37
CA ASP A 94 -1.57 -6.87 -10.42
C ASP A 94 -0.76 -6.17 -11.52
N CYS A 95 0.56 -6.35 -11.48
CA CYS A 95 1.48 -5.67 -12.40
C CYS A 95 1.57 -6.36 -13.77
N ARG A 96 0.91 -7.51 -13.98
CA ARG A 96 0.90 -8.21 -15.27
C ARG A 96 0.04 -7.52 -16.32
N ALA A 97 -1.04 -6.86 -15.87
CA ALA A 97 -2.02 -6.21 -16.74
C ALA A 97 -1.79 -4.70 -16.91
N GLY A 98 -0.76 -4.13 -16.27
CA GLY A 98 -0.56 -2.68 -16.22
C GLY A 98 -1.73 -1.93 -15.54
N SER A 99 -2.53 -2.64 -14.74
CA SER A 99 -3.73 -2.10 -14.09
C SER A 99 -3.34 -1.20 -12.91
N GLN A 100 -4.12 -0.14 -12.69
CA GLN A 100 -4.01 0.70 -11.50
C GLN A 100 -4.85 0.17 -10.33
N GLN A 101 -5.66 -0.87 -10.56
CA GLN A 101 -6.59 -1.42 -9.59
C GLN A 101 -5.86 -1.94 -8.35
N VAL A 102 -6.41 -1.63 -7.18
CA VAL A 102 -5.95 -2.17 -5.90
C VAL A 102 -6.73 -3.44 -5.58
N TRP A 103 -5.99 -4.49 -5.27
CA TRP A 103 -6.48 -5.79 -4.85
C TRP A 103 -6.14 -6.03 -3.37
N ALA A 104 -6.84 -6.97 -2.75
CA ALA A 104 -6.43 -7.58 -1.50
C ALA A 104 -6.16 -9.06 -1.71
N LEU A 105 -5.06 -9.55 -1.13
CA LEU A 105 -4.72 -10.97 -1.02
C LEU A 105 -4.70 -11.35 0.46
N PRO A 106 -5.19 -12.54 0.84
CA PRO A 106 -4.98 -13.04 2.18
C PRO A 106 -3.50 -13.42 2.37
N PHE A 107 -2.93 -13.19 3.55
CA PHE A 107 -1.58 -13.70 3.87
C PHE A 107 -1.57 -15.23 4.01
N ILE A 108 -2.66 -15.80 4.52
CA ILE A 108 -2.82 -17.25 4.64
C ILE A 108 -3.64 -17.75 3.44
N GLY A 109 -3.09 -18.70 2.69
CA GLY A 109 -3.71 -19.16 1.44
C GLY A 109 -3.58 -18.14 0.32
N MET A 110 -2.48 -17.37 0.29
CA MET A 110 -2.19 -16.44 -0.78
C MET A 110 -2.09 -17.18 -2.12
N GLU A 111 -2.94 -16.80 -3.07
CA GLU A 111 -2.88 -17.25 -4.45
C GLU A 111 -3.61 -16.23 -5.36
N PRO A 112 -3.33 -16.17 -6.67
CA PRO A 112 -3.98 -15.23 -7.56
C PRO A 112 -5.52 -15.34 -7.57
N GLY A 113 -6.05 -16.55 -7.40
CA GLY A 113 -7.50 -16.81 -7.37
C GLY A 113 -8.20 -16.23 -6.14
N ALA A 114 -7.47 -15.96 -5.06
CA ALA A 114 -7.99 -15.36 -3.84
C ALA A 114 -8.02 -13.82 -3.88
N ALA A 115 -7.54 -13.19 -4.95
CA ALA A 115 -7.48 -11.74 -5.08
C ALA A 115 -8.88 -11.11 -5.13
N ARG A 116 -9.12 -10.09 -4.29
CA ARG A 116 -10.41 -9.37 -4.22
C ARG A 116 -10.21 -7.90 -4.55
N ALA A 117 -11.06 -7.34 -5.42
CA ALA A 117 -11.00 -5.93 -5.75
C ALA A 117 -11.28 -5.05 -4.52
N ARG A 118 -10.46 -4.02 -4.30
CA ARG A 118 -10.60 -3.06 -3.17
C ARG A 118 -10.83 -1.62 -3.59
N ALA A 119 -10.29 -1.23 -4.74
CA ALA A 119 -10.52 0.08 -5.34
C ALA A 119 -10.15 0.06 -6.83
N ALA A 120 -10.83 0.85 -7.65
CA ALA A 120 -10.56 0.95 -9.08
C ALA A 120 -9.17 1.52 -9.42
N SER A 121 -8.53 2.23 -8.49
CA SER A 121 -7.18 2.76 -8.64
C SER A 121 -6.54 3.01 -7.27
N PHE A 122 -5.21 3.17 -7.22
CA PHE A 122 -4.55 3.64 -5.99
C PHE A 122 -5.08 5.01 -5.51
N ALA A 123 -5.39 5.95 -6.42
CA ALA A 123 -5.96 7.25 -6.05
C ALA A 123 -7.31 7.10 -5.31
N HIS A 124 -8.21 6.26 -5.83
CA HIS A 124 -9.48 5.92 -5.16
C HIS A 124 -9.28 5.15 -3.85
N PHE A 125 -8.17 4.42 -3.71
CA PHE A 125 -7.83 3.73 -2.47
C PHE A 125 -7.38 4.70 -1.39
N ILE A 126 -6.47 5.64 -1.73
CA ILE A 126 -5.79 6.53 -0.79
C ILE A 126 -6.58 7.79 -0.43
N ALA A 127 -7.46 8.28 -1.32
CA ALA A 127 -8.26 9.49 -1.09
C ALA A 127 -9.01 9.53 0.26
N PRO A 128 -9.77 8.49 0.67
CA PRO A 128 -10.45 8.50 1.97
C PRO A 128 -9.47 8.41 3.16
N LEU A 129 -8.25 7.93 2.95
CA LEU A 129 -7.20 7.86 3.97
C LEU A 129 -6.54 9.22 4.21
N LEU A 130 -6.40 10.03 3.15
CA LEU A 130 -5.78 11.36 3.20
C LEU A 130 -6.74 12.47 3.63
N ALA A 131 -8.05 12.29 3.44
CA ALA A 131 -9.07 13.21 3.95
C ALA A 131 -9.08 13.32 5.50
N LEU A 132 -8.26 12.52 6.17
CA LEU A 132 -8.14 12.38 7.62
C LEU A 132 -6.77 12.87 8.15
N VAL A 133 -5.95 13.53 7.32
CA VAL A 133 -4.71 14.16 7.78
C VAL A 133 -5.07 15.46 8.50
N LYS A 134 -4.64 15.61 9.76
CA LYS A 134 -4.76 16.89 10.47
C LYS A 134 -3.79 17.91 9.86
N ASP A 135 -4.28 19.10 9.56
CA ASP A 135 -3.47 20.33 9.68
C ASP A 135 -3.16 20.51 11.17
N GLU A 136 -1.94 20.19 11.61
CA GLU A 136 -1.42 20.74 12.88
C GLU A 136 -0.63 22.01 12.51
N PRO A 137 -1.02 23.20 13.00
CA PRO A 137 -0.17 24.38 12.90
C PRO A 137 1.02 24.22 13.87
N GLU A 138 2.21 24.66 13.43
CA GLU A 138 3.42 24.82 14.27
C GLU A 138 3.15 25.61 15.57
#